data_AF-A0A357KTN3-F1
#
_entry.id   AF-A0A357KTN3-F1
#
_cell.length_a   1.000
_cell.length_b   1.000
_cell.length_c   1.000
_cell.angle_alpha   90.00
_cell.angle_beta   90.00
_cell.angle_gamma   90.00
#
_symmetry.space_group_name_H-M   'P 1'
#
loop_
_entity.id
_entity.type
_entity.pdbx_description
1 polymer ?
#
loop_
_entity_poly.entity_id
_entity_poly.type
_entity_poly.pdbx_seq_one_letter_code
_entity_poly.pdbx_strand_id
1 'polypeptide(L)' 'MPFLCAGHPSPESTTGAIGALARAGASVIEVGFPFSDPIADGPTIAAAMHEALLAGVTPRDVLRAVERARGGGGEG' A
#
# COMPACT_ATOMS: atom_id res chain seq x y z
N MET A 1 -2.81 10.55 9.93
CA MET A 1 -3.00 9.16 9.48
C MET A 1 -2.99 9.16 7.95
N PRO A 2 -1.84 8.86 7.31
CA PRO A 2 -1.75 8.76 5.86
C PRO A 2 -2.42 7.49 5.31
N PHE A 3 -2.91 7.58 4.07
CA PHE A 3 -3.39 6.48 3.25
C PHE A 3 -2.42 6.19 2.10
N LEU A 4 -2.24 4.92 1.75
CA LEU A 4 -1.58 4.49 0.53
C LEU A 4 -2.37 3.37 -0.15
N CYS A 5 -2.44 3.41 -1.47
CA CYS A 5 -2.95 2.29 -2.27
C CYS A 5 -1.83 1.25 -2.44
N ALA A 6 -2.05 0.03 -1.96
CA ALA A 6 -1.03 -1.02 -2.05
C ALA A 6 -0.79 -1.40 -3.51
N GLY A 7 0.48 -1.42 -3.90
CA GLY A 7 0.93 -1.75 -5.25
C GLY A 7 0.98 -0.57 -6.22
N HIS A 8 0.76 0.66 -5.75
CA HIS A 8 1.00 1.88 -6.52
C HIS A 8 2.23 2.65 -5.98
N PRO A 9 3.13 3.17 -6.85
CA PRO A 9 3.11 3.10 -8.31
C PRO A 9 3.60 1.76 -8.89
N SER A 10 4.06 0.82 -8.06
CA SER A 10 4.42 -0.54 -8.48
C SER A 10 4.15 -1.56 -7.37
N PRO A 11 4.01 -2.86 -7.68
CA PRO A 11 3.79 -3.90 -6.67
C PRO A 11 4.80 -3.89 -5.51
N GLU A 12 6.05 -3.51 -5.79
CA GLU A 12 7.16 -3.49 -4.83
C GLU A 12 7.19 -2.24 -3.93
N SER A 13 6.49 -1.17 -4.31
CA SER A 13 6.58 0.13 -3.61
C SER A 13 6.01 0.09 -2.19
N THR A 14 5.01 -0.76 -1.94
CA THR A 14 4.17 -0.76 -0.74
C THR A 14 4.98 -0.84 0.55
N THR A 15 5.91 -1.80 0.65
CA THR A 15 6.73 -1.99 1.87
C THR A 15 7.60 -0.76 2.14
N GLY A 16 8.22 -0.20 1.09
CA GLY A 16 9.04 1.00 1.21
C GLY A 16 8.23 2.22 1.64
N ALA A 17 7.02 2.39 1.08
CA ALA A 17 6.10 3.46 1.43
C ALA A 17 5.65 3.39 2.89
N ILE A 18 5.26 2.20 3.38
CA ILE A 18 4.91 1.99 4.80
C ILE A 18 6.08 2.41 5.70
N GLY A 19 7.30 1.93 5.40
CA GLY A 19 8.48 2.27 6.19
C GLY A 19 8.83 3.76 6.16
N ALA A 20 8.65 4.42 5.02
CA ALA A 20 8.87 5.87 4.89
C ALA A 20 7.85 6.67 5.72
N LEU A 21 6.57 6.31 5.66
CA LEU A 21 5.52 6.97 6.44
C LEU A 21 5.73 6.77 7.95
N ALA A 22 6.15 5.57 8.37
CA ALA A 22 6.49 5.29 9.77
C ALA A 22 7.65 6.17 10.25
N ARG A 23 8.75 6.26 9.50
CA ARG A 23 9.88 7.16 9.83
C ARG A 23 9.51 8.64 9.81
N ALA A 24 8.54 9.02 9.01
CA ALA A 24 7.99 10.38 8.99
C ALA A 24 7.06 10.69 10.19
N GLY A 25 6.86 9.74 11.11
CA GLY A 25 6.10 9.94 12.35
C GLY A 25 4.62 9.59 12.25
N ALA A 26 4.20 8.83 11.24
CA ALA A 26 2.81 8.37 11.16
C ALA A 26 2.48 7.40 12.31
N SER A 27 1.57 7.81 13.21
CA SER A 27 1.07 6.94 14.30
C SER A 27 0.23 5.76 13.80
N VAL A 28 -0.51 5.98 12.70
CA VAL A 28 -1.36 4.99 12.04
C VAL A 28 -1.23 5.19 10.53
N ILE A 29 -1.13 4.11 9.77
CA ILE A 29 -1.05 4.10 8.31
C ILE A 29 -2.21 3.24 7.79
N GLU A 30 -3.00 3.79 6.88
CA GLU A 30 -4.04 3.05 6.17
C GLU A 30 -3.47 2.46 4.88
N VAL A 31 -3.65 1.15 4.71
CA VAL A 31 -3.20 0.40 3.53
C VAL A 31 -4.44 -0.06 2.76
N GLY A 32 -4.74 0.61 1.65
CA GLY A 32 -5.86 0.28 0.78
C GLY A 32 -5.55 -0.94 -0.08
N PHE A 33 -6.49 -1.89 -0.11
CA PHE A 33 -6.46 -3.01 -1.05
C PHE A 33 -7.05 -2.54 -2.38
N PRO A 34 -6.36 -2.74 -3.51
CA PRO A 34 -6.93 -2.43 -4.82
C PRO A 34 -8.24 -3.17 -5.04
N PHE A 35 -9.28 -2.43 -5.43
CA PHE A 35 -10.62 -2.95 -5.65
C PHE A 35 -11.10 -2.60 -7.07
N SER A 36 -11.75 -3.55 -7.74
CA SER A 36 -12.12 -3.42 -9.16
C SER A 36 -13.24 -2.42 -9.42
N ASP A 37 -14.01 -2.06 -8.39
CA ASP A 37 -15.14 -1.13 -8.51
C ASP A 37 -15.14 -0.08 -7.38
N PRO A 38 -14.15 0.83 -7.34
CA PRO A 38 -13.94 1.76 -6.23
C PRO A 38 -14.88 2.98 -6.31
N ILE A 39 -16.20 2.76 -6.40
CA ILE A 39 -17.21 3.81 -6.61
C ILE A 39 -17.30 4.84 -5.48
N ALA A 40 -16.78 4.50 -4.30
CA ALA A 40 -16.78 5.38 -3.13
C ALA A 40 -15.53 6.29 -3.06
N ASP A 41 -14.51 6.01 -3.87
CA ASP A 41 -13.23 6.68 -3.82
C ASP A 41 -13.13 7.81 -4.85
N GLY A 42 -12.32 8.84 -4.53
CA GLY A 42 -12.03 9.92 -5.47
C GLY A 42 -11.19 9.46 -6.68
N PRO A 43 -11.15 10.25 -7.77
CA PRO A 43 -10.53 9.85 -9.04
C PRO A 43 -9.04 9.47 -8.91
N THR A 44 -8.30 10.13 -8.01
CA THR A 44 -6.89 9.80 -7.75
C THR A 44 -6.72 8.42 -7.13
N ILE A 45 -7.57 8.06 -6.17
CA ILE A 45 -7.50 6.76 -5.48
C ILE A 45 -7.99 5.66 -6.43
N ALA A 46 -9.10 5.90 -7.14
CA ALA A 46 -9.61 4.97 -8.14
C ALA A 46 -8.57 4.67 -9.23
N ALA A 47 -7.84 5.68 -9.71
CA ALA A 47 -6.75 5.49 -10.69
C ALA A 47 -5.60 4.65 -10.11
N ALA A 48 -5.14 4.94 -8.90
CA ALA A 48 -4.09 4.17 -8.24
C ALA A 48 -4.50 2.70 -8.02
N MET A 49 -5.75 2.45 -7.61
CA MET A 49 -6.29 1.09 -7.48
C MET A 49 -6.34 0.38 -8.84
N HIS A 50 -6.78 1.07 -9.90
CA HIS A 50 -6.83 0.50 -11.24
C HIS A 50 -5.43 0.10 -11.74
N GLU A 51 -4.43 0.97 -11.59
CA GLU A 51 -3.04 0.68 -11.97
C GLU A 51 -2.47 -0.51 -11.19
N ALA A 52 -2.72 -0.58 -9.87
CA ALA A 52 -2.29 -1.70 -9.05
C ALA A 52 -2.93 -3.03 -9.50
N LEU A 53 -4.21 -3.02 -9.89
CA LEU A 53 -4.90 -4.19 -10.44
C LEU A 53 -4.31 -4.61 -11.80
N LEU A 54 -4.02 -3.66 -12.69
CA LEU A 54 -3.36 -3.95 -13.97
C LEU A 54 -1.95 -4.54 -13.77
N ALA A 55 -1.26 -4.14 -12.71
CA ALA A 55 0.02 -4.71 -12.30
C ALA A 55 -0.10 -6.10 -11.63
N GLY A 56 -1.31 -6.64 -11.47
CA GLY A 56 -1.55 -7.98 -10.95
C GLY A 56 -1.48 -8.09 -9.43
N VAL A 57 -1.60 -6.97 -8.71
CA VAL A 57 -1.54 -6.96 -7.23
C VAL A 57 -2.70 -7.76 -6.65
N THR A 58 -2.38 -8.74 -5.81
CA THR A 58 -3.38 -9.55 -5.10
C THR A 58 -3.45 -9.19 -3.62
N PRO A 59 -4.54 -9.52 -2.91
CA PRO A 59 -4.61 -9.40 -1.45
C PRO A 59 -3.45 -10.08 -0.72
N ARG A 60 -2.92 -11.19 -1.27
CA ARG A 60 -1.77 -11.89 -0.71
C ARG A 60 -0.49 -11.06 -0.80
N ASP A 61 -0.30 -10.30 -1.87
CA ASP A 61 0.86 -9.42 -2.05
C ASP A 61 0.81 -8.27 -1.05
N VAL A 62 -0.37 -7.68 -0.84
CA VAL A 62 -0.60 -6.61 0.15
C VAL A 62 -0.26 -7.10 1.56
N LEU A 63 -0.77 -8.27 1.97
CA LEU A 63 -0.46 -8.85 3.28
C LEU A 63 1.04 -9.11 3.45
N ARG A 64 1.69 -9.69 2.45
CA ARG A 64 3.15 -9.91 2.46
C ARG A 64 3.93 -8.60 2.56
N ALA A 65 3.48 -7.53 1.89
CA ALA A 65 4.13 -6.22 1.97
C ALA A 65 4.06 -5.63 3.39
N VAL A 66 2.91 -5.77 4.06
CA VAL A 66 2.71 -5.36 5.46
C VAL A 66 3.55 -6.20 6.41
N GLU A 67 3.59 -7.52 6.23
CA GLU A 67 4.45 -8.42 7.02
C GLU A 67 5.93 -8.02 6.92
N ARG A 68 6.43 -7.77 5.71
CA ARG A 68 7.81 -7.30 5.49
C ARG A 68 8.08 -5.95 6.16
N ALA A 69 7.12 -5.03 6.09
CA ALA A 69 7.25 -3.71 6.72
C ALA A 69 7.32 -3.81 8.26
N ARG A 70 6.69 -4.84 8.87
CA ARG A 70 6.80 -5.13 10.31
C ARG A 70 8.10 -5.84 10.67
N GLY A 71 8.57 -6.77 9.82
CA GLY A 71 9.78 -7.56 10.05
C GLY A 71 11.09 -6.77 9.96
N GLY A 72 11.09 -5.62 9.26
CA GLY A 72 12.27 -4.73 9.15
C GLY A 72 12.56 -3.87 10.39
N GLY A 73 11.92 -4.15 11.54
CA GLY A 73 12.19 -3.51 12.84
C GLY A 73 13.10 -4.32 13.77
N GLY A 74 13.66 -5.44 13.29
CA GLY A 74 14.66 -6.23 14.00
C GLY A 74 15.78 -6.62 13.05
N GLU A 75 17.01 -6.31 13.46
CA GLU A 75 18.30 -6.53 12.78
C GLU A 75 18.70 -5.45 11.76
N GLY A 76 19.58 -4.57 12.25
CA GLY A 76 20.18 -3.40 11.61
C GLY A 76 20.62 -2.41 12.67
#